data_AF-A0AAW6JRL2-F1
#
_entry.id   AF-A0AAW6JRL2-F1
#
_cell.length_a   1.000
_cell.length_b   1.000
_cell.length_c   1.000
_cell.angle_alpha   90.00
_cell.angle_beta   90.00
_cell.angle_gamma   90.00
#
_symmetry.space_group_name_H-M   'P 1'
#
loop_
_entity.id
_entity.type
_entity.pdbx_description
1 polymer ?
#
loop_
_entity_poly.entity_id
_entity_poly.type
_entity_poly.pdbx_seq_one_letter_code
_entity_poly.pdbx_strand_id
1 'polypeptide(L)' 'MLNLFAIAEVNDVILKAAINSDFSDFEDVVLYHSGIYAGVDGFVTRNSKDFKTASLPIYSPTELLRIIQEIKDN' A
#
# COMPACT_ATOMS: atom_id res chain seq x y z
N MET A 1 9.82 -11.43 -15.51
CA MET A 1 9.27 -10.14 -15.03
C MET A 1 8.03 -10.34 -14.16
N LEU A 2 7.11 -11.27 -14.48
CA LEU A 2 5.93 -11.58 -13.67
C LEU A 2 6.17 -12.53 -12.46
N ASN A 3 7.34 -13.18 -12.36
CA ASN A 3 7.62 -14.07 -11.22
C ASN A 3 7.96 -13.33 -9.91
N LEU A 4 8.11 -11.99 -9.96
CA LEU A 4 8.44 -11.17 -8.80
C LEU A 4 7.23 -10.39 -8.25
N PHE A 5 6.20 -10.18 -9.08
CA PHE A 5 5.07 -9.32 -8.75
C PHE A 5 3.75 -10.08 -8.92
N ALA A 6 2.83 -9.85 -7.99
CA ALA A 6 1.44 -10.25 -8.12
C ALA A 6 0.59 -8.99 -8.42
N ILE A 7 -0.49 -9.17 -9.18
CA ILE A 7 -1.48 -8.11 -9.42
C ILE A 7 -2.51 -8.20 -8.31
N ALA A 8 -2.67 -7.14 -7.52
CA ALA A 8 -3.76 -7.02 -6.56
C ALA A 8 -5.07 -6.74 -7.31
N GLU A 9 -6.13 -7.45 -6.95
CA GLU A 9 -7.43 -7.29 -7.61
C GLU A 9 -8.08 -5.95 -7.25
N VAL A 10 -8.95 -5.47 -8.15
CA VAL A 10 -9.91 -4.40 -7.86
C VAL A 10 -11.28 -4.91 -8.28
N ASN A 11 -12.18 -5.04 -7.31
CA ASN A 11 -13.53 -5.56 -7.50
C ASN A 11 -14.56 -4.69 -6.77
N ASP A 12 -15.84 -5.06 -6.83
CA ASP A 12 -16.92 -4.26 -6.25
C ASP A 12 -16.79 -4.09 -4.73
N VAL A 13 -16.25 -5.08 -4.02
CA VAL A 13 -16.00 -5.02 -2.58
C VAL A 13 -14.97 -3.93 -2.26
N ILE A 14 -13.88 -3.88 -3.03
CA ILE A 14 -12.82 -2.87 -2.87
C ILE A 14 -13.34 -1.47 -3.20
N LEU A 15 -14.09 -1.32 -4.30
CA LEU A 15 -14.65 -0.03 -4.70
C LEU A 15 -15.67 0.51 -3.68
N LYS A 16 -16.49 -0.37 -3.10
CA LYS A 16 -17.42 -0.02 -2.01
C LYS A 16 -16.69 0.34 -0.72
N ALA A 17 -15.57 -0.30 -0.41
CA ALA A 17 -14.75 0.10 0.73
C ALA A 17 -14.14 1.49 0.50
N ALA A 18 -13.63 1.73 -0.71
CA ALA A 18 -12.98 2.98 -1.05
C ALA A 18 -13.93 4.19 -1.07
N ILE A 19 -15.16 4.03 -1.54
CA ILE A 19 -16.13 5.15 -1.61
C ILE A 19 -16.61 5.62 -0.23
N ASN A 20 -16.46 4.79 0.81
CA ASN A 20 -16.87 5.09 2.18
C ASN A 20 -15.70 5.54 3.07
N SER A 21 -14.54 5.86 2.49
CA SER A 21 -13.32 6.21 3.21
C SER A 21 -13.11 7.73 3.31
N ASP A 22 -12.39 8.16 4.36
CA ASP A 22 -12.05 9.56 4.65
C ASP A 22 -10.84 10.08 3.85
N PHE A 23 -10.26 9.29 2.95
CA PHE A 23 -9.15 9.72 2.11
C PHE A 23 -9.61 10.70 1.01
N SER A 24 -8.76 11.66 0.67
CA SER A 24 -9.10 12.73 -0.28
C SER A 24 -8.99 12.34 -1.75
N ASP A 25 -8.14 11.37 -2.08
CA ASP A 25 -7.90 10.94 -3.46
C ASP A 25 -8.36 9.51 -3.68
N PHE A 26 -9.38 9.35 -4.54
CA PHE A 26 -10.02 8.06 -4.82
C PHE A 26 -9.04 7.00 -5.32
N GLU A 27 -8.03 7.36 -6.13
CA GLU A 27 -7.04 6.41 -6.65
C GLU A 27 -6.21 5.79 -5.52
N ASP A 28 -5.74 6.63 -4.60
CA ASP A 28 -4.97 6.19 -3.43
C ASP A 28 -5.83 5.30 -2.52
N VAL A 29 -7.12 5.61 -2.36
CA VAL A 29 -8.02 4.80 -1.55
C VAL A 29 -8.23 3.41 -2.15
N VAL A 30 -8.47 3.34 -3.47
CA VAL A 30 -8.67 2.07 -4.17
C VAL A 30 -7.41 1.21 -4.08
N LEU A 31 -6.22 1.81 -4.28
CA LEU A 31 -4.95 1.12 -4.15
C LEU A 31 -4.73 0.63 -2.71
N TYR A 32 -5.03 1.47 -1.73
CA TYR A 32 -4.93 1.12 -0.32
C TYR A 32 -5.83 -0.07 0.02
N HIS A 33 -7.12 -0.03 -0.30
CA HIS A 33 -8.01 -1.15 -0.01
C HIS A 33 -7.66 -2.41 -0.83
N SER A 34 -7.21 -2.27 -2.07
CA SER A 34 -6.71 -3.40 -2.86
C SER A 34 -5.54 -4.10 -2.17
N GLY A 35 -4.56 -3.35 -1.67
CA GLY A 35 -3.44 -3.91 -0.90
C GLY A 35 -3.87 -4.58 0.41
N ILE A 36 -4.82 -3.98 1.13
CA ILE A 36 -5.39 -4.56 2.36
C ILE A 36 -6.02 -5.93 2.07
N TYR A 37 -6.86 -6.03 1.03
CA TYR A 37 -7.50 -7.29 0.64
C TYR A 37 -6.51 -8.31 0.08
N ALA A 38 -5.41 -7.86 -0.53
CA ALA A 38 -4.32 -8.72 -0.96
C ALA A 38 -3.43 -9.22 0.20
N GLY A 39 -3.62 -8.70 1.42
CA GLY A 39 -2.88 -9.13 2.61
C GLY A 39 -1.42 -8.65 2.63
N VAL A 40 -1.14 -7.46 2.10
CA VAL A 40 0.22 -6.88 2.14
C VAL A 40 0.60 -6.47 3.56
N ASP A 41 1.89 -6.54 3.89
CA ASP A 41 2.41 -6.10 5.19
C ASP A 41 2.56 -4.57 5.30
N GLY A 42 2.60 -3.87 4.17
CA GLY A 42 2.74 -2.42 4.12
C GLY A 42 2.78 -1.87 2.69
N PHE A 43 2.78 -0.54 2.58
CA PHE A 43 2.80 0.17 1.30
C PHE A 43 4.08 0.96 1.12
N VAL A 44 4.49 1.14 -0.14
CA VAL A 44 5.65 1.95 -0.50
C VAL A 44 5.21 3.05 -1.45
N THR A 45 5.40 4.30 -1.05
CA THR A 45 5.02 5.46 -1.87
C THR A 45 5.95 6.64 -1.63
N ARG A 46 6.12 7.50 -2.63
CA ARG A 46 6.79 8.79 -2.46
C ARG A 46 5.88 9.84 -1.82
N ASN A 47 4.59 9.53 -1.65
CA ASN A 47 3.55 10.45 -1.23
C ASN A 47 2.88 10.03 0.08
N SER A 48 3.68 9.69 1.10
CA SER A 48 3.18 9.16 2.38
C SER A 48 2.21 10.10 3.10
N LYS A 49 2.26 11.40 2.83
CA LYS A 49 1.36 12.42 3.39
C LYS A 49 -0.12 12.22 3.04
N ASP A 50 -0.44 11.46 1.99
CA ASP A 50 -1.81 11.24 1.55
C ASP A 50 -2.41 9.97 2.19
N PHE A 51 -1.61 9.24 2.98
CA PHE A 51 -1.97 7.99 3.66
C PHE A 51 -2.07 8.16 5.19
N LYS A 52 -2.47 9.33 5.68
CA LYS A 52 -2.50 9.65 7.13
C LYS A 52 -3.46 8.78 7.94
N THR A 53 -4.50 8.25 7.31
CA THR A 53 -5.52 7.39 7.92
C THR A 53 -5.24 5.89 7.69
N ALA A 54 -4.08 5.55 7.10
CA ALA A 54 -3.70 4.17 6.89
C ALA A 54 -3.45 3.43 8.22
N SER A 55 -4.02 2.24 8.33
CA SER A 55 -3.78 1.32 9.45
C SER A 55 -2.52 0.47 9.28
N LEU A 56 -1.99 0.38 8.06
CA LEU A 56 -0.76 -0.36 7.75
C LEU A 56 0.43 0.58 7.59
N PRO A 57 1.67 0.11 7.84
CA PRO A 57 2.87 0.89 7.64
C PRO A 57 2.98 1.44 6.21
N ILE A 58 3.34 2.72 6.12
CA ILE A 58 3.64 3.41 4.87
C ILE A 58 5.12 3.77 4.87
N TYR A 59 5.85 3.31 3.87
CA TYR A 59 7.27 3.58 3.72
C TYR A 59 7.52 4.46 2.49
N SER A 60 8.46 5.39 2.61
CA SER A 60 9.16 5.88 1.43
C SER A 60 10.05 4.77 0.83
N PRO A 61 10.38 4.83 -0.47
CA PRO A 61 11.32 3.89 -1.07
C PRO A 61 12.67 3.84 -0.32
N THR A 62 13.15 4.99 0.16
CA THR A 62 14.38 5.10 0.93
C THR A 62 14.30 4.43 2.30
N GLU A 63 13.17 4.54 2.99
CA GLU A 63 12.98 3.89 4.29
C GLU A 63 12.93 2.36 4.14
N LEU A 64 12.16 1.85 3.17
CA LEU A 64 12.10 0.40 2.95
C LEU A 64 13.46 -0.17 2.56
N LEU A 65 14.20 0.51 1.67
CA LEU A 65 15.53 0.07 1.26
C LEU A 65 16.49 -0.04 2.46
N ARG A 66 16.45 0.94 3.37
CA ARG A 66 17.26 0.92 4.59
C ARG A 66 16.90 -0.27 5.49
N ILE A 67 15.60 -0.52 5.72
CA ILE A 67 15.14 -1.67 6.51
C ILE A 67 15.64 -2.99 5.90
N ILE A 68 15.53 -3.15 4.58
CA ILE A 68 15.97 -4.37 3.89
C ILE A 68 17.50 -4.55 4.00
N GLN A 69 18.27 -3.46 3.93
CA GLN A 69 19.73 -3.51 4.12
C GLN A 69 20.10 -3.92 5.54
N GLU A 70 19.49 -3.31 6.54
CA GLU A 70 19.72 -3.65 7.96
C GLU A 70 19.37 -5.12 8.26
N ILE A 71 18.35 -5.70 7.61
CA ILE A 71 18.02 -7.14 7.74
C ILE A 71 19.07 -8.04 7.07
N LYS A 72 19.64 -7.62 5.94
CA LYS A 72 20.65 -8.43 5.21
C LYS A 72 22.00 -8.49 5.93
N ASP A 73 22.32 -7.44 6.68
CA ASP A 73 23.59 -7.31 7.38
C ASP A 73 23.58 -7.98 8.79
N ASN A 74 22.44 -8.53 9.21
CA ASN A 74 22.25 -9.32 10.43
C ASN A 74 22.14 -10.83 10.12
#